data_AF-T1B516-F1
#
_entry.id   AF-T1B516-F1
#
_cell.length_a   1.000
_cell.length_b   1.000
_cell.length_c   1.000
_cell.angle_alpha   90.00
_cell.angle_beta   90.00
_cell.angle_gamma   90.00
#
_symmetry.space_group_name_H-M   'P 1'
#
loop_
_entity.id
_entity.type
_entity.pdbx_description
1 polymer ?
#
loop_
_entity_poly.entity_id
_entity_poly.type
_entity_poly.pdbx_seq_one_letter_code
_entity_poly.pdbx_strand_id
1 'polypeptide(L)'
;WYDFACAIQEEAWDQGLLTRKIPIRPIPTEAYPLPAKRPAQSLLDKSASIERVGFLPIHWREALGEVVRRLAGERSDPKAPRKPLGESGG
;
A
#
# COMPACT_ATOMS: atom_id res chain seq x y z
N TRP A 1 -0.87 1.22 -10.64
CA TRP A 1 0.01 0.31 -9.87
C TRP A 1 1.44 0.79 -9.81
N TYR A 2 2.05 1.16 -10.94
CA TYR A 2 3.41 1.71 -10.98
C TYR A 2 3.61 2.88 -10.01
N ASP A 3 2.83 3.96 -10.14
CA ASP A 3 2.97 5.14 -9.27
C ASP A 3 2.71 4.86 -7.79
N PHE A 4 1.84 3.87 -7.50
CA PHE A 4 1.57 3.43 -6.14
C PHE A 4 2.79 2.73 -5.52
N ALA A 5 3.48 1.88 -6.29
CA ALA A 5 4.72 1.25 -5.86
C ALA A 5 5.85 2.28 -5.63
N CYS A 6 5.95 3.29 -6.50
CA CYS A 6 6.87 4.42 -6.32
C CYS A 6 6.57 5.17 -5.02
N ALA A 7 5.30 5.52 -4.78
CA ALA A 7 4.88 6.23 -3.56
C ALA A 7 5.18 5.44 -2.27
N ILE A 8 5.04 4.10 -2.29
CA ILE A 8 5.42 3.26 -1.14
C ILE A 8 6.93 3.34 -0.89
N GLN A 9 7.76 3.26 -1.93
CA GLN A 9 9.21 3.35 -1.76
C GLN A 9 9.66 4.73 -1.28
N GLU A 10 9.03 5.80 -1.78
CA GLU A 10 9.24 7.18 -1.32
C GLU A 10 8.99 7.28 0.19
N GLU A 11 7.77 6.93 0.63
CA GLU A 11 7.40 7.05 2.03
C GLU A 11 8.25 6.14 2.94
N ALA A 12 8.49 4.88 2.54
CA ALA A 12 9.29 3.97 3.35
C ALA A 12 10.77 4.38 3.46
N TRP A 13 11.29 5.07 2.44
CA TRP A 13 12.62 5.69 2.51
C TRP A 13 12.64 6.86 3.47
N ASP A 14 11.66 7.76 3.37
CA ASP A 14 11.59 8.96 4.22
C ASP A 14 11.39 8.60 5.70
N GLN A 15 10.68 7.49 5.99
CA GLN A 15 10.55 6.92 7.33
C GLN A 15 11.76 6.09 7.79
N GLY A 16 12.82 5.98 6.99
CA GLY A 16 14.03 5.21 7.34
C GLY A 16 13.81 3.68 7.40
N LEU A 17 12.68 3.17 6.90
CA LEU A 17 12.40 1.73 6.84
C LEU A 17 13.24 1.04 5.76
N LEU A 18 13.60 1.77 4.71
CA LEU A 18 14.48 1.31 3.65
C LEU A 18 15.86 1.93 3.79
N THR A 19 16.89 1.09 3.72
CA THR A 19 18.29 1.52 3.65
C THR A 19 18.78 1.66 2.21
N ARG A 20 17.98 1.21 1.23
CA ARG A 20 18.29 1.30 -0.20
C ARG A 20 17.03 1.50 -1.04
N LYS A 21 17.08 2.41 -2.01
CA LYS A 21 16.10 2.49 -3.11
C LYS A 21 16.48 1.54 -4.24
N ILE A 22 15.50 0.83 -4.79
CA ILE A 22 15.67 -0.03 -5.97
C ILE A 22 14.88 0.54 -7.16
N PRO A 23 15.39 0.44 -8.40
CA PRO A 23 14.64 0.90 -9.56
C PRO A 23 13.31 0.17 -9.71
N ILE A 24 12.21 0.92 -9.76
CA ILE A 24 10.88 0.39 -10.07
C ILE A 24 10.63 0.66 -11.56
N ARG A 25 10.36 -0.39 -12.32
CA ARG A 25 10.09 -0.31 -13.77
C ARG A 25 8.60 -0.57 -14.03
N PRO A 26 7.93 0.25 -14.85
CA PRO A 26 6.57 -0.06 -15.25
C PRO A 26 6.56 -1.31 -16.11
N ILE A 27 5.54 -2.15 -15.93
CA ILE A 27 5.26 -3.29 -16.81
C ILE A 27 3.94 -3.03 -17.54
N PRO A 28 3.88 -3.22 -18.86
CA PRO A 28 2.62 -3.16 -19.58
C PRO A 28 1.72 -4.33 -19.14
N THR A 29 0.40 -4.14 -19.22
CA THR A 29 -0.57 -5.13 -18.70
C THR A 29 -0.44 -6.45 -19.47
N GLU A 30 -0.13 -6.37 -20.76
CA GLU A 30 0.09 -7.48 -21.68
C GLU A 30 1.30 -8.33 -21.32
N ALA A 31 2.32 -7.74 -20.68
CA ALA A 31 3.51 -8.46 -20.22
C ALA A 31 3.25 -9.25 -18.91
N TYR A 32 2.07 -9.12 -18.32
CA TYR A 32 1.68 -9.85 -17.11
C TYR A 32 0.25 -10.39 -17.23
N PRO A 33 0.04 -11.44 -18.05
CA PRO A 33 -1.29 -12.01 -18.25
C PRO A 33 -1.81 -12.65 -16.96
N LEU A 34 -2.87 -12.06 -16.41
CA LEU A 34 -3.64 -12.63 -15.31
C LEU A 34 -4.87 -13.36 -15.86
N PRO A 35 -5.34 -14.45 -15.22
CA PRO A 35 -6.54 -15.18 -15.65
C PRO A 35 -7.79 -14.31 -15.70
N ALA A 36 -7.87 -13.30 -14.82
CA ALA A 36 -8.96 -12.33 -14.79
C ALA A 36 -8.54 -11.03 -15.49
N LYS A 37 -9.36 -10.58 -16.45
CA LYS A 37 -9.18 -9.29 -17.11
C LYS A 37 -9.34 -8.16 -16.09
N ARG A 38 -8.30 -7.34 -15.97
CA ARG A 38 -8.38 -6.10 -15.18
C ARG A 38 -8.96 -4.99 -16.05
N PRO A 39 -9.91 -4.20 -15.53
CA PRO A 39 -10.35 -2.99 -16.21
C PRO A 39 -9.22 -1.97 -16.29
N ALA A 40 -9.13 -1.25 -17.41
CA ALA A 40 -8.06 -0.28 -17.67
C ALA A 40 -8.11 0.94 -16.72
N GLN A 41 -9.30 1.27 -16.21
CA GLN A 41 -9.51 2.37 -15.27
C GLN A 41 -10.41 1.90 -14.13
N SER A 42 -9.90 1.97 -12.89
CA SER A 42 -10.64 1.63 -11.67
C SER A 42 -10.92 2.87 -10.80
N LEU A 43 -10.88 4.07 -11.41
CA LEU A 43 -11.26 5.31 -10.74
C LEU A 43 -12.77 5.30 -10.52
N LEU A 44 -13.16 5.29 -9.25
CA LEU A 44 -14.55 5.36 -8.83
C LEU A 44 -14.91 6.83 -8.54
N ASP A 45 -16.00 7.32 -9.12
CA ASP A 45 -16.61 8.57 -8.69
C ASP A 45 -17.21 8.39 -7.30
N LYS A 46 -16.79 9.24 -6.37
CA LYS A 46 -17.15 9.16 -4.94
C LYS A 46 -18.10 10.28 -4.53
N SER A 47 -18.49 11.19 -5.43
CA SER A 47 -19.25 12.40 -5.13
C SER A 47 -20.55 12.09 -4.37
N ALA A 48 -21.31 11.11 -4.84
CA ALA A 48 -22.58 10.70 -4.25
C ALA A 48 -22.44 10.04 -2.86
N SER A 49 -21.28 9.47 -2.55
CA SER A 49 -20.98 8.91 -1.23
C SER A 49 -20.52 10.00 -0.26
N ILE A 50 -19.70 10.94 -0.75
CA ILE A 50 -19.24 12.10 0.02
C ILE A 50 -20.44 12.94 0.50
N GLU A 51 -21.37 13.23 -0.42
CA GLU A 51 -22.58 14.00 -0.10
C GLU A 51 -23.43 13.31 0.98
N ARG A 52 -23.60 11.98 0.89
CA ARG A 52 -24.43 11.21 1.83
C ARG A 52 -23.79 11.02 3.20
N VAL A 53 -22.48 10.83 3.26
CA VAL A 53 -21.76 10.57 4.51
C VAL A 53 -21.33 11.87 5.19
N GLY A 54 -21.26 12.97 4.46
CA GLY A 54 -20.83 14.28 4.98
C GLY A 54 -19.34 14.32 5.34
N PHE A 55 -18.56 13.34 4.87
CA PHE A 55 -17.13 13.20 5.15
C PHE A 55 -16.32 13.30 3.86
N LEU A 56 -15.31 14.17 3.88
CA LEU A 56 -14.35 14.28 2.79
C LEU A 56 -13.25 13.24 2.98
N PRO A 57 -13.08 12.27 2.05
CA PRO A 57 -12.04 11.28 2.15
C PRO A 57 -10.66 11.94 2.00
N ILE A 58 -9.72 11.51 2.84
CA ILE A 58 -8.32 11.90 2.73
C ILE A 58 -7.73 11.45 1.38
N HIS A 59 -6.82 12.23 0.82
CA HIS A 59 -6.14 11.86 -0.41
C HIS A 59 -5.32 10.58 -0.18
N TRP A 60 -5.27 9.69 -1.18
CA TRP A 60 -4.68 8.36 -1.01
C TRP A 60 -3.18 8.41 -0.61
N ARG A 61 -2.44 9.44 -1.04
CA ARG A 61 -1.04 9.62 -0.63
C ARG A 61 -0.90 9.96 0.85
N GLU A 62 -1.81 10.78 1.39
CA GLU A 62 -1.80 11.13 2.82
C GLU A 62 -2.11 9.90 3.66
N ALA A 63 -3.15 9.14 3.27
CA ALA A 63 -3.51 7.87 3.90
C ALA A 63 -2.36 6.86 3.85
N LEU A 64 -1.68 6.75 2.72
CA LEU A 64 -0.51 5.89 2.56
C LEU A 64 0.60 6.29 3.55
N GLY A 65 0.89 7.58 3.67
CA GLY A 65 1.88 8.10 4.60
C GLY A 65 1.59 7.74 6.06
N GLU A 66 0.33 7.87 6.49
CA GLU A 66 -0.09 7.46 7.83
C GLU A 66 0.16 5.98 8.10
N VAL A 67 -0.20 5.12 7.15
CA VAL A 67 -0.01 3.66 7.27
C VAL A 67 1.47 3.32 7.37
N VAL A 68 2.32 3.88 6.50
CA VAL A 68 3.77 3.57 6.51
C VAL A 68 4.43 4.10 7.78
N ARG A 69 4.08 5.30 8.26
CA ARG A 69 4.52 5.82 9.56
C ARG A 69 4.16 4.90 10.71
N ARG A 70 2.92 4.42 10.72
CA ARG A 70 2.47 3.45 11.73
C ARG A 70 3.29 2.17 11.69
N LEU A 71 3.53 1.61 10.49
CA LEU A 71 4.38 0.43 10.32
C LEU A 71 5.83 0.66 10.78
N ALA A 72 6.36 1.88 10.60
CA ALA A 72 7.67 2.25 11.11
C ALA A 72 7.71 2.27 12.65
N GLY A 73 6.68 2.84 13.28
CA GLY A 73 6.52 2.86 14.73
C GLY A 73 6.39 1.46 15.33
N GLU A 74 5.59 0.58 14.72
CA GLU A 74 5.43 -0.82 15.15
C GLU A 74 6.74 -1.62 15.09
N ARG A 75 7.65 -1.30 14.15
CA ARG A 75 8.96 -1.94 14.04
C ARG A 75 9.95 -1.48 15.11
N SER A 76 9.74 -0.29 15.67
CA SER A 76 10.58 0.26 16.73
C SER A 76 10.20 -0.27 18.13
N ASP A 77 9.12 -1.05 18.23
CA ASP A 77 8.65 -1.66 19.48
C ASP A 77 9.15 -3.13 19.58
N PRO A 78 10.13 -3.45 20.44
CA PRO A 78 10.77 -4.77 20.48
C PRO A 78 9.87 -5.90 21.03
N LYS A 79 8.60 -5.64 21.35
CA LYS A 79 7.70 -6.56 22.06
C LYS A 79 6.39 -6.88 21.31
N ALA A 80 6.47 -7.18 20.01
CA ALA A 80 5.39 -7.87 19.31
C ALA A 80 5.75 -9.35 19.12
N PRO A 81 5.00 -10.32 19.71
CA PRO A 81 5.30 -11.73 19.50
C PRO A 81 5.09 -12.08 18.03
N ARG A 82 6.18 -12.46 17.35
CA ARG A 82 6.11 -13.11 16.04
C ARG A 82 5.36 -14.43 16.21
N LYS A 83 4.08 -14.46 15.84
CA LYS A 83 3.30 -15.71 15.80
C LYS A 83 3.98 -16.64 14.79
N PRO A 84 4.47 -17.83 15.18
CA PRO A 84 5.03 -18.77 14.22
C PRO A 84 3.92 -19.24 13.28
N LEU A 85 4.20 -19.19 11.98
CA LEU A 85 3.33 -19.76 10.97
C LEU A 85 3.55 -21.27 10.95
N GLY A 86 2.64 -22.02 11.56
CA GLY A 86 2.44 -23.44 11.32
C GLY A 86 3.23 -24.37 12.22
N GLU A 87 2.61 -24.82 13.32
CA GLU A 87 2.54 -26.24 13.66
C GLU A 87 1.14 -26.50 14.21
N SER A 88 0.26 -27.05 13.37
CA SER A 88 -0.92 -27.79 13.80
C SER A 88 -0.69 -29.23 13.37
N GLY A 89 -0.06 -30.00 14.25
CA GLY A 89 0.04 -31.45 14.18
C GLY A 89 -0.46 -32.00 15.52
N GLY A 90 -1.56 -32.75 15.45
CA GLY A 90 -2.26 -33.36 16.57
C GLY A 90 -3.59 -33.90 16.09
#